data_AF-A0A1A8K326-F1
#
_entry.id   AF-A0A1A8K326-F1
#
_cell.length_a   1.000
_cell.length_b   1.000
_cell.length_c   1.000
_cell.angle_alpha   90.00
_cell.angle_beta   90.00
_cell.angle_gamma   90.00
#
_symmetry.space_group_name_H-M   'P 1'
#
loop_
_entity.id
_entity.type
_entity.pdbx_description
1 polymer ?
#
loop_
_entity_poly.entity_id
_entity_poly.type
_entity_poly.pdbx_seq_one_letter_code
_entity_poly.pdbx_strand_id
1 'polypeptide(L)'
;MHFSMTRGLRVPCWPLWLLALFSILSTVKMLEFGGAPGQYARYGRWEAGSVGELSFSLKTNISQALVLYLDDGGNCDFLALLTAGGRLQLRFAIHCAEPAILHMETRVNDDRWHMVLLTRNFRETLLMVDGETKVAEVKSKRKEMAVVS
;
A
#
# COMPACT_ATOMS: atom_id res chain seq x y z
N MET A 1 73.12 37.23 -9.53
CA MET A 1 72.17 37.31 -8.39
C MET A 1 70.94 38.02 -8.95
N HIS A 2 69.71 37.55 -8.90
CA HIS A 2 68.99 36.78 -7.90
C HIS A 2 67.73 36.18 -8.57
N PHE A 3 67.41 34.92 -8.27
CA PHE A 3 66.20 34.22 -8.73
C PHE A 3 64.94 34.79 -8.05
N SER A 4 63.79 34.75 -8.72
CA SER A 4 62.50 34.57 -8.04
C SER A 4 61.55 33.77 -8.93
N MET A 5 61.03 32.69 -8.35
CA MET A 5 60.31 31.59 -8.97
C MET A 5 58.83 31.71 -8.55
N THR A 6 57.94 32.10 -9.46
CA THR A 6 56.51 32.10 -9.20
C THR A 6 55.94 30.70 -9.41
N ARG A 7 55.75 29.95 -8.31
CA ARG A 7 54.98 28.70 -8.30
C ARG A 7 53.51 29.02 -8.57
N GLY A 8 53.04 28.71 -9.77
CA GLY A 8 51.60 28.66 -10.07
C GLY A 8 50.96 27.48 -9.34
N LEU A 9 50.09 27.78 -8.38
CA LEU A 9 49.18 26.80 -7.79
C LEU A 9 48.21 26.31 -8.85
N ARG A 10 48.34 25.04 -9.26
CA ARG A 10 47.33 24.37 -10.09
C ARG A 10 46.19 23.94 -9.17
N VAL A 11 45.05 24.62 -9.26
CA VAL A 11 43.79 24.15 -8.68
C VAL A 11 43.30 23.01 -9.57
N PRO A 12 43.14 21.77 -9.07
CA PRO A 12 42.58 20.70 -9.88
C PRO A 12 41.08 20.98 -10.05
N CYS A 13 40.68 21.29 -11.28
CA CYS A 13 39.28 21.39 -11.68
C CYS A 13 38.68 19.98 -11.62
N TRP A 14 38.17 19.60 -10.45
CA TRP A 14 37.42 18.35 -10.33
C TRP A 14 36.20 18.42 -11.25
N PRO A 15 35.86 17.31 -11.93
CA PRO A 15 34.86 17.34 -12.98
C PRO A 15 33.48 17.41 -12.32
N LEU A 16 32.92 18.62 -12.16
CA LEU A 16 31.57 18.90 -11.63
C LEU A 16 30.43 18.07 -12.30
N TRP A 17 30.71 17.52 -13.48
CA TRP A 17 29.86 16.66 -14.29
C TRP A 17 29.69 15.27 -13.66
N LEU A 18 30.66 14.77 -12.88
CA LEU A 18 30.51 13.52 -12.14
C LEU A 18 29.50 13.64 -10.99
N LEU A 19 29.40 14.80 -10.33
CA LEU A 19 28.39 15.06 -9.29
C LEU A 19 26.98 15.19 -9.89
N ALA A 20 26.85 15.82 -11.06
CA ALA A 20 25.58 15.92 -11.77
C ALA A 20 25.08 14.55 -12.28
N LEU A 21 25.97 13.68 -12.76
CA LEU A 21 25.61 12.31 -13.17
C LEU A 21 25.21 11.43 -11.96
N PHE A 22 25.83 11.65 -10.80
CA PHE A 22 25.50 10.94 -9.56
C PHE A 22 24.13 11.34 -8.97
N SER A 23 23.61 12.50 -9.37
CA SER A 23 22.33 13.05 -8.90
C SER A 23 21.10 12.37 -9.53
N ILE A 24 21.29 11.56 -10.57
CA ILE A 24 20.20 10.93 -11.33
C ILE A 24 19.82 9.54 -10.76
N LEU A 25 20.58 9.01 -9.78
CA LEU A 25 20.47 7.59 -9.41
C LEU A 25 19.64 7.23 -8.17
N SER A 26 18.98 8.15 -7.47
CA SER A 26 18.24 7.75 -6.27
C SER A 26 17.07 8.65 -5.88
N THR A 27 15.96 8.52 -6.60
CA THR A 27 14.64 8.80 -6.00
C THR A 27 13.69 7.66 -6.25
N VAL A 28 13.83 6.57 -5.49
CA VAL A 28 12.67 5.69 -5.28
C VAL A 28 11.70 6.51 -4.42
N LYS A 29 10.57 6.93 -5.00
CA LYS A 29 9.50 7.61 -4.27
C LYS A 29 8.77 6.57 -3.41
N MET A 30 9.33 6.22 -2.26
CA MET A 30 8.65 5.43 -1.23
C MET A 30 7.99 6.39 -0.23
N LEU A 31 6.77 6.06 0.19
CA LEU A 31 6.14 6.71 1.34
C LEU A 31 6.50 5.92 2.59
N GLU A 32 7.13 6.57 3.55
CA GLU A 32 7.48 5.98 4.83
C GLU A 32 6.58 6.56 5.92
N PHE A 33 5.98 5.68 6.71
CA PHE A 33 5.18 6.04 7.87
C PHE A 33 5.91 5.53 9.12
N GLY A 34 6.64 6.44 9.79
CA GLY A 34 7.44 6.13 10.98
C GLY A 34 6.62 5.84 12.25
N GLY A 35 5.28 5.82 12.16
CA GLY A 35 4.38 5.51 13.27
C GLY A 35 4.03 6.69 14.16
N ALA A 36 4.42 7.92 13.79
CA ALA A 36 3.97 9.10 14.52
C ALA A 36 2.46 9.31 14.32
N PRO A 37 1.74 9.84 15.33
CA PRO A 37 0.31 10.12 15.20
C PRO A 37 0.01 11.04 14.00
N GLY A 38 -1.07 10.75 13.27
CA GLY A 38 -1.52 11.58 12.14
C GLY A 38 -0.73 11.38 10.84
N GLN A 39 0.15 10.38 10.75
CA GLN A 39 0.83 10.03 9.50
C GLN A 39 -0.08 9.18 8.60
N TYR A 40 -0.52 9.74 7.49
CA TYR A 40 -1.26 9.03 6.44
C TYR A 40 -1.08 9.74 5.09
N ALA A 41 -1.33 9.01 4.00
CA ALA A 41 -1.48 9.59 2.67
C ALA A 41 -2.93 9.46 2.22
N ARG A 42 -3.47 10.50 1.59
CA ARG A 42 -4.81 10.49 1.02
C ARG A 42 -4.72 10.61 -0.50
N TYR A 43 -5.37 9.69 -1.18
CA TYR A 43 -5.48 9.66 -2.64
C TYR A 43 -6.89 10.04 -3.08
N GLY A 44 -7.06 10.22 -4.40
CA GLY A 44 -8.38 10.32 -5.01
C GLY A 44 -9.21 9.05 -4.75
N ARG A 45 -10.54 9.17 -4.87
CA ARG A 45 -11.45 8.04 -4.69
C ARG A 45 -11.15 6.96 -5.72
N TRP A 46 -11.03 5.72 -5.26
CA TRP A 46 -10.97 4.56 -6.15
C TRP A 46 -12.39 4.26 -6.65
N GLU A 47 -12.66 4.62 -7.91
CA GLU A 47 -13.98 4.43 -8.55
C GLU A 47 -14.19 2.97 -8.99
N ALA A 48 -14.14 2.04 -8.04
CA ALA A 48 -14.43 0.61 -8.27
C ALA A 48 -15.92 0.30 -8.03
N GLY A 49 -16.81 1.06 -8.69
CA GLY A 49 -18.27 0.96 -8.47
C GLY A 49 -18.87 -0.42 -8.77
N SER A 50 -18.24 -1.20 -9.65
CA SER A 50 -18.67 -2.57 -9.99
C SER A 50 -17.49 -3.53 -10.08
N VAL A 51 -16.40 -3.12 -10.71
CA VAL A 51 -15.17 -3.91 -10.86
C VAL A 51 -13.98 -2.96 -10.73
N GLY A 52 -12.90 -3.42 -10.09
CA GLY A 52 -11.68 -2.63 -10.01
C GLY A 52 -10.51 -3.42 -9.44
N GLU A 53 -9.31 -2.94 -9.74
CA GLU A 53 -8.07 -3.47 -9.19
C GLU A 53 -7.27 -2.35 -8.50
N LEU A 54 -6.67 -2.67 -7.36
CA LEU A 54 -5.73 -1.83 -6.63
C LEU A 54 -4.53 -2.70 -6.23
N SER A 55 -3.32 -2.26 -6.58
CA SER A 55 -2.10 -2.96 -6.25
C SER A 55 -1.03 -2.03 -5.70
N PHE A 56 -0.23 -2.55 -4.77
CA PHE A 56 0.89 -1.84 -4.17
C PHE A 56 1.86 -2.83 -3.51
N SER A 57 3.08 -2.38 -3.25
CA SER A 57 4.03 -3.13 -2.44
C SER A 57 4.17 -2.50 -1.06
N LEU A 58 4.34 -3.32 -0.03
CA LEU A 58 4.58 -2.84 1.33
C LEU A 58 5.76 -3.57 1.98
N LYS A 59 6.43 -2.87 2.89
CA LYS A 59 7.49 -3.40 3.75
C LYS A 59 7.22 -2.91 5.17
N THR A 60 7.19 -3.82 6.13
CA THR A 60 6.91 -3.47 7.53
C THR A 60 7.52 -4.49 8.48
N ASN A 61 7.80 -4.06 9.71
CA ASN A 61 8.07 -4.92 10.86
C ASN A 61 6.95 -4.85 11.92
N ILE A 62 5.89 -4.06 11.65
CA ILE A 62 4.80 -3.79 12.58
C ILE A 62 3.76 -4.91 12.48
N SER A 63 3.35 -5.44 13.64
CA SER A 63 2.41 -6.55 13.71
C SER A 63 0.94 -6.13 13.67
N GLN A 64 0.64 -4.87 14.02
CA GLN A 64 -0.71 -4.30 14.03
C GLN A 64 -0.73 -2.88 13.46
N ALA A 65 -1.40 -2.68 12.33
CA ALA A 65 -1.52 -1.39 11.67
C ALA A 65 -2.73 -1.35 10.71
N LEU A 66 -3.29 -0.16 10.49
CA LEU A 66 -4.18 0.08 9.34
C LEU A 66 -3.32 0.42 8.12
N VAL A 67 -3.51 -0.29 7.02
CA VAL A 67 -2.72 -0.13 5.78
C VAL A 67 -3.50 0.68 4.75
N LEU A 68 -4.77 0.33 4.53
CA LEU A 68 -5.65 1.00 3.58
C LEU A 68 -7.05 1.10 4.18
N TYR A 69 -7.68 2.25 3.98
CA TYR A 69 -9.08 2.47 4.33
C TYR A 69 -9.78 3.27 3.24
N LEU A 70 -10.99 2.83 2.91
CA LEU A 70 -11.92 3.55 2.07
C LEU A 70 -13.35 3.27 2.55
N ASP A 71 -14.19 4.29 2.47
CA ASP A 71 -15.62 4.21 2.71
C ASP A 71 -16.37 5.05 1.68
N ASP A 72 -17.69 4.96 1.71
CA ASP A 72 -18.59 5.77 0.89
C ASP A 72 -19.08 7.04 1.59
N GLY A 73 -18.49 7.43 2.72
CA GLY A 73 -18.88 8.61 3.50
C GLY A 73 -20.06 8.40 4.44
N GLY A 74 -20.44 7.16 4.77
CA GLY A 74 -21.39 6.86 5.85
C GLY A 74 -22.57 5.95 5.45
N ASN A 75 -22.57 5.39 4.25
CA ASN A 75 -23.60 4.49 3.73
C ASN A 75 -23.22 3.00 3.95
N CYS A 76 -22.54 2.72 5.07
CA CYS A 76 -22.14 1.40 5.55
C CYS A 76 -21.21 0.58 4.62
N ASP A 77 -20.80 1.11 3.47
CA ASP A 77 -19.83 0.44 2.60
C ASP A 77 -18.42 0.88 2.98
N PHE A 78 -17.57 -0.10 3.24
CA PHE A 78 -16.17 0.14 3.56
C PHE A 78 -15.29 -0.99 3.10
N LEU A 79 -14.00 -0.69 2.94
CA LEU A 79 -12.94 -1.67 2.78
C LEU A 79 -11.74 -1.21 3.62
N ALA A 80 -11.29 -2.10 4.49
CA ALA A 80 -10.17 -1.86 5.39
C ALA A 80 -9.17 -3.03 5.28
N LEU A 81 -7.95 -2.73 4.88
CA LEU A 81 -6.84 -3.68 4.91
C LEU A 81 -5.96 -3.33 6.10
N LEU A 82 -5.68 -4.33 6.93
CA LEU A 82 -4.92 -4.18 8.17
C LEU A 82 -3.82 -5.22 8.22
N THR A 83 -2.76 -4.93 8.97
CA THR A 83 -1.87 -5.96 9.51
C THR A 83 -2.42 -6.37 10.88
N ALA A 84 -2.62 -7.67 11.10
CA ALA A 84 -3.08 -8.25 12.37
C ALA A 84 -2.21 -9.47 12.71
N GLY A 85 -1.46 -9.40 13.81
CA GLY A 85 -0.53 -10.47 14.18
C GLY A 85 0.57 -10.70 13.14
N GLY A 86 0.95 -9.66 12.39
CA GLY A 86 1.97 -9.72 11.34
C GLY A 86 1.50 -10.28 9.99
N ARG A 87 0.20 -10.57 9.84
CA ARG A 87 -0.41 -11.02 8.58
C ARG A 87 -1.42 -9.99 8.09
N LEU A 88 -1.71 -10.00 6.80
CA LEU A 88 -2.75 -9.12 6.26
C LEU A 88 -4.15 -9.67 6.53
N GLN A 89 -5.06 -8.77 6.88
CA GLN A 89 -6.47 -9.02 7.06
C GLN A 89 -7.27 -7.96 6.31
N LEU A 90 -8.15 -8.40 5.41
CA LEU A 90 -9.11 -7.53 4.73
C LEU A 90 -10.47 -7.65 5.41
N ARG A 91 -11.11 -6.50 5.66
CA ARG A 91 -12.50 -6.42 6.14
C ARG A 91 -13.27 -5.50 5.22
N PHE A 92 -14.43 -5.91 4.75
CA PHE A 92 -15.23 -5.09 3.85
C PHE A 92 -16.72 -5.36 3.99
N ALA A 93 -17.53 -4.34 3.75
CA ALA A 93 -18.98 -4.42 3.68
C ALA A 93 -19.47 -3.72 2.41
N ILE A 94 -20.57 -4.23 1.86
CA ILE A 94 -21.18 -3.75 0.62
C ILE A 94 -22.69 -3.75 0.80
N HIS A 95 -23.35 -2.66 0.44
CA HIS A 95 -24.79 -2.42 0.61
C HIS A 95 -25.32 -2.75 2.03
N CYS A 96 -24.64 -2.25 3.07
CA CYS A 96 -25.04 -2.44 4.47
C CYS A 96 -25.16 -3.91 4.95
N ALA A 97 -24.58 -4.86 4.22
CA ALA A 97 -24.61 -6.26 4.60
C ALA A 97 -23.56 -6.60 5.68
N GLU A 98 -23.56 -7.84 6.19
CA GLU A 98 -22.60 -8.24 7.21
C GLU A 98 -21.17 -8.19 6.67
N PRO A 99 -20.21 -7.59 7.40
CA PRO A 99 -18.85 -7.47 6.92
C PRO A 99 -18.21 -8.84 6.67
N ALA A 100 -17.65 -9.01 5.48
CA ALA A 100 -16.80 -10.14 5.15
C ALA A 100 -15.36 -9.89 5.66
N ILE A 101 -14.66 -10.98 5.99
CA ILE A 101 -13.28 -10.92 6.48
C ILE A 101 -12.44 -11.97 5.75
N LEU A 102 -11.29 -11.55 5.23
CA LEU A 102 -10.23 -12.42 4.72
C LEU A 102 -9.00 -12.30 5.61
N HIS A 103 -8.44 -13.43 6.01
CA HIS A 103 -7.19 -13.51 6.76
C HIS A 103 -6.15 -14.19 5.90
N MET A 104 -5.00 -13.58 5.64
CA MET A 104 -3.90 -14.23 4.92
C MET A 104 -3.04 -15.06 5.87
N GLU A 105 -2.43 -16.14 5.37
CA GLU A 105 -1.45 -16.94 6.13
C GLU A 105 -0.05 -16.33 6.05
N THR A 106 0.26 -15.69 4.93
CA THR A 106 1.54 -15.04 4.66
C THR A 106 1.82 -13.96 5.71
N ARG A 107 2.97 -14.09 6.38
CA ARG A 107 3.49 -13.03 7.27
C ARG A 107 4.16 -11.96 6.43
N VAL A 108 3.81 -10.71 6.72
CA VAL A 108 4.30 -9.53 6.01
C VAL A 108 5.16 -8.61 6.87
N ASN A 109 5.31 -8.95 8.15
CA ASN A 109 6.05 -8.14 9.12
C ASN A 109 7.52 -8.57 9.27
N ASP A 110 8.14 -9.04 8.19
CA ASP A 110 9.50 -9.59 8.16
C ASP A 110 10.53 -8.61 7.58
N ASP A 111 10.14 -7.34 7.41
CA ASP A 111 10.93 -6.26 6.80
C ASP A 111 11.37 -6.52 5.35
N ARG A 112 10.66 -7.39 4.62
CA ARG A 112 10.81 -7.57 3.18
C ARG A 112 9.63 -6.96 2.41
N TRP A 113 9.85 -6.79 1.11
CA TRP A 113 8.80 -6.30 0.22
C TRP A 113 7.80 -7.41 -0.08
N HIS A 114 6.54 -7.11 0.14
CA HIS A 114 5.40 -7.97 -0.20
C HIS A 114 4.53 -7.28 -1.23
N MET A 115 4.10 -8.01 -2.25
CA MET A 115 3.18 -7.50 -3.27
C MET A 115 1.74 -7.80 -2.87
N VAL A 116 0.90 -6.76 -2.85
CA VAL A 116 -0.52 -6.86 -2.52
C VAL A 116 -1.36 -6.49 -3.72
N LEU A 117 -2.34 -7.33 -4.01
CA LEU A 117 -3.34 -7.12 -5.05
C LEU A 117 -4.74 -7.27 -4.46
N LEU A 118 -5.55 -6.24 -4.64
CA LEU A 118 -6.96 -6.21 -4.28
C LEU A 118 -7.79 -6.11 -5.56
N THR A 119 -8.61 -7.12 -5.81
CA THR A 119 -9.56 -7.11 -6.93
C THR A 119 -10.96 -7.14 -6.39
N ARG A 120 -11.79 -6.17 -6.76
CA ARG A 120 -13.20 -6.13 -6.43
C ARG A 120 -14.01 -6.51 -7.67
N ASN A 121 -14.96 -7.42 -7.51
CA ASN A 121 -15.89 -7.85 -8.54
C ASN A 121 -17.30 -7.98 -7.94
N PHE A 122 -18.10 -6.93 -8.07
CA PHE A 122 -19.43 -6.80 -7.46
C PHE A 122 -19.42 -7.05 -5.95
N ARG A 123 -19.93 -8.21 -5.51
CA ARG A 123 -19.99 -8.62 -4.09
C ARG A 123 -18.77 -9.43 -3.64
N GLU A 124 -18.00 -9.91 -4.61
CA GLU A 124 -16.81 -10.70 -4.39
C GLU A 124 -15.59 -9.76 -4.31
N THR A 125 -14.69 -10.04 -3.37
CA THR A 125 -13.41 -9.37 -3.26
C THR A 125 -12.31 -10.40 -3.07
N LEU A 126 -11.27 -10.28 -3.88
CA LEU A 126 -10.07 -11.09 -3.86
C LEU A 126 -8.93 -10.28 -3.24
N LEU A 127 -8.18 -10.92 -2.35
CA LEU A 127 -6.91 -10.44 -1.83
C LEU A 127 -5.83 -11.45 -2.21
N MET A 128 -4.77 -10.96 -2.86
CA MET A 128 -3.56 -11.73 -3.13
C MET A 128 -2.35 -11.08 -2.46
N VAL A 129 -1.52 -11.90 -1.82
CA VAL A 129 -0.27 -11.50 -1.14
C VAL A 129 0.80 -12.50 -1.53
N ASP A 130 1.83 -12.06 -2.26
CA ASP A 130 2.94 -12.89 -2.75
C ASP A 130 2.51 -14.21 -3.42
N GLY A 131 1.37 -14.19 -4.11
CA GLY A 131 0.79 -15.37 -4.78
C GLY A 131 -0.18 -16.19 -3.93
N GLU A 132 -0.23 -16.03 -2.60
CA GLU A 132 -1.33 -16.55 -1.79
C GLU A 132 -2.59 -15.76 -2.14
N THR A 133 -3.68 -16.44 -2.49
CA THR A 133 -4.94 -15.80 -2.91
C THR A 133 -6.09 -16.26 -2.03
N LYS A 134 -6.89 -15.32 -1.54
CA LYS A 134 -8.15 -15.60 -0.85
C LYS A 134 -9.27 -14.73 -1.42
N VAL A 135 -10.48 -15.28 -1.41
CA VAL A 135 -11.67 -14.66 -1.98
C VAL A 135 -12.81 -14.75 -0.98
N ALA A 136 -13.56 -13.67 -0.82
CA ALA A 136 -14.78 -13.65 -0.02
C ALA A 136 -15.89 -12.88 -0.74
N GLU A 137 -17.12 -13.28 -0.46
CA GLU A 137 -18.32 -12.56 -0.87
C GLU A 137 -19.05 -12.03 0.37
N VAL A 138 -19.63 -10.84 0.26
CA VAL A 138 -20.53 -10.29 1.28
C VAL A 138 -21.86 -11.05 1.27
N LYS A 139 -22.25 -11.64 2.40
CA LYS A 139 -23.53 -12.35 2.55
C LYS A 139 -24.68 -11.34 2.67
N SER A 140 -25.63 -11.41 1.75
CA SER A 140 -26.85 -10.59 1.79
C SER A 140 -27.73 -10.94 3.00
N LYS A 141 -28.22 -9.93 3.72
CA LYS A 141 -29.22 -10.09 4.80
C LYS A 141 -30.65 -10.34 4.29
N ARG A 142 -30.89 -10.24 2.99
CA ARG A 142 -32.21 -10.58 2.41
C ARG A 142 -32.39 -12.09 2.57
N LYS A 143 -33.03 -12.51 3.67
CA LYS A 143 -33.62 -13.85 3.82
C LYS A 143 -34.29 -14.18 2.49
N GLU A 144 -34.09 -15.40 1.98
CA GLU A 144 -35.04 -15.98 1.04
C GLU A 144 -36.44 -15.74 1.61
N MET A 145 -37.18 -14.81 1.01
CA MET A 145 -38.61 -14.74 1.18
C MET A 145 -39.16 -15.93 0.40
N ALA A 146 -39.07 -17.12 1.00
CA ALA A 146 -39.92 -18.22 0.59
C ALA A 146 -41.34 -17.78 0.94
N VAL A 147 -42.05 -17.23 -0.05
CA VAL A 147 -43.49 -17.14 0.03
C VAL A 147 -43.95 -18.60 -0.04
N VAL A 148 -44.25 -19.17 1.13
CA VAL A 148 -44.90 -20.47 1.21
C VAL A 148 -46.30 -20.26 0.62
N SER A 149 -46.52 -20.85 -0.55
CA SER A 149 -47.83 -20.97 -1.19
C SER A 149 -48.73 -21.94 -0.43
#